data_AF-A0A7C3KCX0-F1
#
_entry.id   AF-A0A7C3KCX0-F1
#
_cell.length_a   1.000
_cell.length_b   1.000
_cell.length_c   1.000
_cell.angle_alpha   90.00
_cell.angle_beta   90.00
_cell.angle_gamma   90.00
#
_symmetry.space_group_name_H-M   'P 1'
#
loop_
_entity.id
_entity.type
_entity.pdbx_description
1 polymer ?
#
loop_
_entity_poly.entity_id
_entity_poly.type
_entity_poly.pdbx_seq_one_letter_code
_entity_poly.pdbx_strand_id
1 'polypeptide(L)'
;MENCHRLLQRQLKRHLGDNPDLSPELLSFIEAVNAAYHQADEDRERLERTLEISSQELLQANATMQELLHSVEQQVADRTTDLTRANAELEQTLEKLQKTQTQLIQTEKMSSLGQLVAGIAHEINNPVNFIHGNLDYASQYSQDLLKLVELYRATYPKPNSAIEDFMEAIDLDFLIQDFTKLMRSMRIGVERIRQIVLSLRNFSRIDEAEVKTVDIHEGIDSTLLILQSRLKANSKANKVEVIKEYGDLPLIECYPSQLNQVFMNLIANAIDALEESGKFSNHGSKHHTELEQKLQHILQRNHSLNRLWQNQEKPCVWISTEQKGSDWVKIRIADNGIGIPESLKQRLFDPFFTTKAVGKGTGLGLSISYQIVTDRHKGSLACQSAPGLGTEFVVTIRDCKLKCVKGQKLRSNELLNLRHSYYDFST
;
A
#
# COMPACT_ATOMS: atom_id res chain seq x y z
N MET A 1 75.65 5.54 81.23
CA MET A 1 75.49 5.00 79.86
C MET A 1 74.33 3.99 79.74
N GLU A 2 73.40 3.88 80.70
CA GLU A 2 72.31 2.88 80.63
C GLU A 2 71.12 3.30 79.75
N ASN A 3 71.00 4.57 79.38
CA ASN A 3 69.89 5.09 78.57
C ASN A 3 70.33 5.56 77.16
N CYS A 4 71.39 4.96 76.64
CA CYS A 4 71.99 5.34 75.36
C CYS A 4 71.44 4.46 74.22
N HIS A 5 70.93 5.09 73.16
CA HIS A 5 70.37 4.48 71.97
C HIS A 5 71.30 3.42 71.39
N ARG A 6 70.78 2.25 71.02
CA ARG A 6 71.59 1.07 70.63
C ARG A 6 72.63 1.36 69.54
N LEU A 7 72.26 2.17 68.53
CA LEU A 7 73.18 2.58 67.47
C LEU A 7 74.28 3.52 67.97
N LEU A 8 73.93 4.47 68.83
CA LEU A 8 74.87 5.42 69.43
C LEU A 8 75.83 4.71 70.41
N GLN A 9 75.30 3.80 71.23
CA GLN A 9 76.08 2.99 72.16
C GLN A 9 77.09 2.10 71.43
N ARG A 10 76.71 1.55 70.26
CA ARG A 10 77.59 0.75 69.40
C ARG A 10 78.67 1.62 68.73
N GLN A 11 78.34 2.84 68.33
CA GLN A 11 79.29 3.82 67.76
C GLN A 11 80.30 4.32 68.81
N LEU A 12 79.81 4.69 70.01
CA LEU A 12 80.63 5.12 71.14
C LEU A 12 81.59 4.02 71.57
N LYS A 13 81.11 2.77 71.74
CA LYS A 13 81.98 1.64 72.10
C LYS A 13 83.03 1.32 71.04
N ARG A 14 82.71 1.51 69.76
CA ARG A 14 83.62 1.25 68.63
C ARG A 14 84.74 2.28 68.50
N HIS A 15 84.47 3.54 68.85
CA HIS A 15 85.39 4.66 68.62
C HIS A 15 86.03 5.23 69.88
N LEU A 16 85.43 5.06 71.07
CA LEU A 16 85.92 5.59 72.35
C LEU A 16 86.32 4.51 73.38
N GLY A 17 86.06 3.22 73.14
CA GLY A 17 86.40 2.14 74.07
C GLY A 17 85.64 2.21 75.42
N ASP A 18 86.16 1.57 76.47
CA ASP A 18 85.49 1.46 77.78
C ASP A 18 85.87 2.57 78.79
N ASN A 19 86.67 3.59 78.41
CA ASN A 19 87.18 4.59 79.33
C ASN A 19 87.08 6.03 78.78
N PRO A 20 86.13 6.86 79.25
CA PRO A 20 85.98 8.21 78.75
C PRO A 20 86.38 9.26 79.80
N ASP A 21 87.44 10.02 79.54
CA ASP A 21 87.62 11.34 80.12
C ASP A 21 86.94 12.34 79.16
N LEU A 22 85.61 12.41 79.23
CA LEU A 22 84.77 13.19 78.30
C LEU A 22 84.56 14.60 78.85
N SER A 23 84.86 15.62 78.04
CA SER A 23 84.56 17.00 78.40
C SER A 23 83.03 17.22 78.55
N PRO A 24 82.58 18.17 79.39
CA PRO A 24 81.16 18.46 79.59
C PRO A 24 80.42 18.79 78.28
N GLU A 25 81.10 19.44 77.34
CA GLU A 25 80.59 19.79 76.02
C GLU A 25 80.35 18.55 75.14
N LEU A 26 81.24 17.56 75.18
CA LEU A 26 81.09 16.31 74.43
C LEU A 26 79.97 15.45 75.02
N LEU A 27 79.80 15.47 76.34
CA LEU A 27 78.72 14.78 77.06
C LEU A 27 77.35 15.35 76.67
N SER A 28 77.23 16.68 76.65
CA SER A 28 76.03 17.38 76.17
C SER A 28 75.73 17.09 74.69
N PHE A 29 76.75 17.03 73.85
CA PHE A 29 76.59 16.65 72.44
C PHE A 29 76.10 15.19 72.29
N ILE A 30 76.68 14.25 73.04
CA ILE A 30 76.26 12.84 73.03
C ILE A 30 74.81 12.70 73.51
N GLU A 31 74.41 13.42 74.56
CA GLU A 31 73.01 13.44 75.02
C GLU A 31 72.05 14.03 73.98
N ALA A 32 72.42 15.11 73.30
CA ALA A 32 71.63 15.70 72.23
C ALA A 32 71.48 14.74 71.03
N VAL A 33 72.55 14.05 70.62
CA VAL A 33 72.50 13.04 69.56
C VAL A 33 71.70 11.82 69.99
N ASN A 34 71.78 11.44 71.28
CA ASN A 34 71.00 10.35 71.84
C ASN A 34 69.50 10.65 71.77
N ALA A 35 69.10 11.85 72.21
CA ALA A 35 67.73 12.32 72.12
C ALA A 35 67.25 12.42 70.66
N ALA A 36 68.09 12.91 69.74
CA ALA A 36 67.77 12.98 68.32
C ALA A 36 67.56 11.60 67.69
N TYR A 37 68.33 10.57 68.08
CA TYR A 37 68.11 9.21 67.58
C TYR A 37 66.82 8.58 68.11
N HIS A 38 66.51 8.76 69.39
CA HIS A 38 65.23 8.30 69.94
C HIS A 38 64.04 9.02 69.28
N GLN A 39 64.14 10.33 69.08
CA GLN A 39 63.11 11.10 68.36
C GLN A 39 62.94 10.62 66.91
N ALA A 40 64.03 10.31 66.21
CA ALA A 40 63.96 9.81 64.84
C ALA A 40 63.33 8.42 64.74
N ASP A 41 63.57 7.53 65.71
CA ASP A 41 62.89 6.22 65.77
C ASP A 41 61.40 6.36 66.12
N GLU A 42 61.05 7.27 67.05
CA GLU A 42 59.63 7.59 67.34
C GLU A 42 58.91 8.18 66.13
N ASP A 43 59.54 9.15 65.43
CA ASP A 43 58.98 9.75 64.22
C ASP A 43 58.82 8.70 63.11
N ARG A 44 59.78 7.79 62.96
CA ARG A 44 59.71 6.67 61.99
C ARG A 44 58.58 5.71 62.32
N GLU A 45 58.43 5.28 63.57
CA GLU A 45 57.30 4.43 63.98
C GLU A 45 55.96 5.13 63.75
N ARG A 46 55.89 6.44 64.02
CA ARG A 46 54.68 7.23 63.80
C ARG A 46 54.36 7.33 62.31
N LEU A 47 55.37 7.48 61.46
CA LEU A 47 55.22 7.52 60.01
C LEU A 47 54.75 6.15 59.49
N GLU A 48 55.40 5.06 59.91
CA GLU A 48 55.03 3.69 59.53
C GLU A 48 53.57 3.38 59.88
N ARG A 49 53.12 3.70 61.11
CA ARG A 49 51.70 3.56 61.50
C ARG A 49 50.77 4.43 60.67
N THR A 50 51.14 5.68 60.38
CA THR A 50 50.30 6.57 59.57
C THR A 50 50.16 6.04 58.15
N LEU A 51 51.24 5.49 57.59
CA LEU A 51 51.28 4.92 56.25
C LEU A 51 50.47 3.61 56.16
N GLU A 52 50.53 2.77 57.20
CA GLU A 52 49.69 1.57 57.33
C GLU A 52 48.20 1.92 57.36
N ILE A 53 47.80 2.91 58.18
CA ILE A 53 46.40 3.37 58.26
C ILE A 53 45.94 3.91 56.91
N SER A 54 46.72 4.81 56.29
CA SER A 54 46.37 5.39 55.00
C SER A 54 46.29 4.34 53.89
N SER A 55 47.19 3.34 53.91
CA SER A 55 47.14 2.21 52.97
C SER A 55 45.88 1.35 53.16
N GLN A 56 45.46 1.11 54.40
CA GLN A 56 44.21 0.41 54.70
C GLN A 56 42.98 1.19 54.22
N GLU A 57 42.93 2.49 54.49
CA GLU A 57 41.85 3.37 54.03
C GLU A 57 41.75 3.38 52.49
N LEU A 58 42.90 3.46 51.80
CA LEU A 58 42.96 3.38 50.35
C LEU A 58 42.44 2.05 49.80
N LEU A 59 42.84 0.92 50.40
CA LEU A 59 42.36 -0.40 49.98
C LEU A 59 40.85 -0.53 50.19
N GLN A 60 40.34 -0.03 51.30
CA GLN A 60 38.91 -0.05 51.60
C GLN A 60 38.11 0.86 50.66
N ALA A 61 38.60 2.06 50.39
CA ALA A 61 38.00 2.99 49.43
C ALA A 61 37.99 2.41 48.00
N ASN A 62 39.05 1.71 47.60
CA ASN A 62 39.13 1.09 46.29
C ASN A 62 38.17 -0.11 46.16
N ALA A 63 38.05 -0.95 47.20
CA ALA A 63 37.10 -2.06 47.23
C ALA A 63 35.65 -1.57 47.12
N THR A 64 35.29 -0.56 47.93
CA THR A 64 33.96 0.06 47.88
C THR A 64 33.67 0.72 46.52
N MET A 65 34.65 1.40 45.92
CA MET A 65 34.52 1.96 44.57
C MET A 65 34.24 0.88 43.52
N GLN A 66 34.94 -0.27 43.60
CA GLN A 66 34.73 -1.38 42.67
C GLN A 66 33.33 -1.98 42.78
N GLU A 67 32.81 -2.14 43.99
CA GLU A 67 31.43 -2.60 44.22
C GLU A 67 30.40 -1.60 43.64
N LEU A 68 30.64 -0.31 43.84
CA LEU A 68 29.77 0.76 43.34
C LEU A 68 29.77 0.81 41.81
N LEU A 69 30.95 0.70 41.18
CA LEU A 69 31.10 0.64 39.73
C LEU A 69 30.32 -0.55 39.15
N HIS A 70 30.48 -1.74 39.74
CA HIS A 70 29.76 -2.93 39.29
C HIS A 70 28.24 -2.76 39.40
N SER A 71 27.76 -2.18 40.50
CA SER A 71 26.33 -1.88 40.71
C SER A 71 25.80 -0.90 39.66
N VAL A 72 26.54 0.18 39.37
CA VAL A 72 26.15 1.17 38.36
C VAL A 72 26.16 0.58 36.96
N GLU A 73 27.19 -0.20 36.60
CA GLU A 73 27.24 -0.90 35.31
C GLU A 73 26.05 -1.81 35.11
N GLN A 74 25.66 -2.55 36.16
CA GLN A 74 24.51 -3.43 36.11
C GLN A 74 23.19 -2.65 35.98
N GLN A 75 23.01 -1.55 36.74
CA GLN A 75 21.85 -0.68 36.57
C GLN A 75 21.75 -0.06 35.18
N VAL A 76 22.88 0.37 34.60
CA VAL A 76 22.92 0.91 33.24
C VAL A 76 22.56 -0.16 32.23
N ALA A 77 23.08 -1.39 32.38
CA ALA A 77 22.73 -2.51 31.51
C ALA A 77 21.24 -2.83 31.56
N ASP A 78 20.68 -2.98 32.77
CA ASP A 78 19.25 -3.26 32.97
C ASP A 78 18.39 -2.14 32.36
N ARG A 79 18.72 -0.87 32.62
CA ARG A 79 17.96 0.26 32.09
C ARG A 79 18.04 0.38 30.57
N THR A 80 19.19 0.02 29.99
CA THR A 80 19.38 0.00 28.54
C THR A 80 18.52 -1.10 27.90
N THR A 81 18.42 -2.28 28.54
CA THR A 81 17.54 -3.35 28.06
C THR A 81 16.06 -2.99 28.16
N ASP A 82 15.65 -2.31 29.24
CA ASP A 82 14.27 -1.82 29.37
C ASP A 82 13.92 -0.77 28.32
N LEU A 83 14.81 0.21 28.10
CA LEU A 83 14.62 1.26 27.10
C LEU A 83 14.54 0.71 25.69
N THR A 84 15.41 -0.24 25.34
CA THR A 84 15.40 -0.85 23.99
C THR A 84 14.12 -1.65 23.75
N ARG A 85 13.64 -2.41 24.75
CA ARG A 85 12.35 -3.09 24.68
C ARG A 85 11.18 -2.11 24.53
N ALA A 86 11.13 -1.07 25.36
CA ALA A 86 10.08 -0.06 25.30
C ALA A 86 10.06 0.68 23.96
N ASN A 87 11.23 1.01 23.40
CA ASN A 87 11.33 1.62 22.07
C ASN A 87 10.81 0.69 20.97
N ALA A 88 11.13 -0.59 21.01
CA ALA A 88 10.63 -1.56 20.01
C ALA A 88 9.10 -1.72 20.09
N GLU A 89 8.53 -1.79 21.29
CA GLU A 89 7.07 -1.84 21.48
C GLU A 89 6.39 -0.54 21.00
N LEU A 90 7.03 0.61 21.24
CA LEU A 90 6.52 1.91 20.79
C LEU A 90 6.53 2.01 19.27
N GLU A 91 7.61 1.61 18.61
CA GLU A 91 7.72 1.56 17.14
C GLU A 91 6.62 0.67 16.54
N GLN A 92 6.43 -0.53 17.09
CA GLN A 92 5.39 -1.45 16.63
C GLN A 92 3.97 -0.85 16.81
N THR A 93 3.74 -0.17 17.92
CA THR A 93 2.45 0.47 18.21
C THR A 93 2.19 1.64 17.27
N LEU A 94 3.20 2.48 17.00
CA LEU A 94 3.10 3.59 16.06
C LEU A 94 2.79 3.10 14.65
N GLU A 95 3.48 2.06 14.18
CA GLU A 95 3.22 1.48 12.86
C GLU A 95 1.79 0.95 12.76
N LYS A 96 1.33 0.22 13.78
CA LYS A 96 -0.05 -0.29 13.85
C LYS A 96 -1.07 0.85 13.86
N LEU A 97 -0.81 1.92 14.61
CA LEU A 97 -1.70 3.07 14.70
C LEU A 97 -1.79 3.82 13.37
N GLN A 98 -0.65 4.06 12.71
CA GLN A 98 -0.60 4.73 11.42
C GLN A 98 -1.32 3.92 10.32
N LYS A 99 -1.14 2.60 10.31
CA LYS A 99 -1.85 1.68 9.42
C LYS A 99 -3.36 1.73 9.66
N THR A 100 -3.78 1.68 10.92
CA THR A 100 -5.19 1.74 11.31
C THR A 100 -5.82 3.08 10.93
N GLN A 101 -5.14 4.20 11.21
CA GLN A 101 -5.62 5.54 10.88
C GLN A 101 -5.83 5.71 9.38
N THR A 102 -4.89 5.25 8.56
CA THR A 102 -5.04 5.42 7.11
C THR A 102 -6.12 4.51 6.54
N GLN A 103 -6.27 3.30 7.10
CA GLN A 103 -7.38 2.42 6.75
C GLN A 103 -8.73 3.05 7.12
N LEU A 104 -8.84 3.67 8.30
CA LEU A 104 -10.04 4.41 8.71
C LEU A 104 -10.35 5.57 7.76
N ILE A 105 -9.35 6.40 7.41
CA ILE A 105 -9.56 7.51 6.46
C ILE A 105 -10.02 6.98 5.10
N GLN A 106 -9.46 5.87 4.64
CA GLN A 106 -9.84 5.30 3.34
C GLN A 106 -11.25 4.68 3.38
N THR A 107 -11.59 3.97 4.46
CA THR A 107 -12.95 3.48 4.69
C THR A 107 -13.95 4.62 4.79
N GLU A 108 -13.63 5.69 5.51
CA GLU A 108 -14.48 6.88 5.64
C GLU A 108 -14.67 7.58 4.29
N LYS A 109 -13.62 7.71 3.48
CA LYS A 109 -13.73 8.25 2.11
C LYS A 109 -14.61 7.39 1.21
N MET A 110 -14.51 6.06 1.32
CA MET A 110 -15.34 5.14 0.54
C MET A 110 -16.79 5.09 1.04
N SER A 111 -17.00 5.19 2.35
CA SER A 111 -18.32 5.20 3.00
C SER A 111 -19.08 6.50 2.74
N SER A 112 -18.40 7.65 2.89
CA SER A 112 -18.97 8.97 2.59
C SER A 112 -19.26 9.15 1.10
N LEU A 113 -18.34 8.70 0.23
CA LEU A 113 -18.60 8.61 -1.21
C LEU A 113 -19.77 7.66 -1.48
N GLY A 114 -19.84 6.55 -0.75
CA GLY A 114 -20.88 5.54 -0.86
C GLY A 114 -22.29 6.06 -0.59
N GLN A 115 -22.49 6.78 0.53
CA GLN A 115 -23.79 7.37 0.87
C GLN A 115 -24.19 8.48 -0.12
N LEU A 116 -23.23 9.33 -0.50
CA LEU A 116 -23.47 10.46 -1.39
C LEU A 116 -23.77 9.99 -2.82
N VAL A 117 -23.05 8.97 -3.31
CA VAL A 117 -23.28 8.37 -4.61
C VAL A 117 -24.60 7.61 -4.65
N ALA A 118 -25.04 6.94 -3.57
CA ALA A 118 -26.34 6.27 -3.54
C ALA A 118 -27.51 7.28 -3.69
N GLY A 119 -27.44 8.42 -3.00
CA GLY A 119 -28.43 9.51 -3.13
C GLY A 119 -28.41 10.14 -4.51
N ILE A 120 -27.23 10.57 -4.99
CA ILE A 120 -27.08 11.17 -6.33
C ILE A 120 -27.48 10.18 -7.43
N ALA A 121 -27.17 8.89 -7.28
CA ALA A 121 -27.54 7.88 -8.27
C ALA A 121 -29.07 7.77 -8.40
N HIS A 122 -29.80 7.86 -7.28
CA HIS A 122 -31.25 7.86 -7.32
C HIS A 122 -31.80 9.16 -7.94
N GLU A 123 -31.21 10.31 -7.62
CA GLU A 123 -31.63 11.62 -8.15
C GLU A 123 -31.32 11.80 -9.65
N ILE A 124 -30.22 11.23 -10.15
CA ILE A 124 -29.88 11.24 -11.58
C ILE A 124 -30.69 10.19 -12.34
N ASN A 125 -30.91 9.00 -11.78
CA ASN A 125 -31.67 7.95 -12.46
C ASN A 125 -33.11 8.39 -12.77
N ASN A 126 -33.73 9.19 -11.89
CA ASN A 126 -35.09 9.67 -12.09
C ASN A 126 -35.27 10.42 -13.44
N PRO A 127 -34.61 11.57 -13.69
CA PRO A 127 -34.71 12.27 -14.97
C PRO A 127 -34.21 11.44 -16.15
N VAL A 128 -33.17 10.61 -15.97
CA VAL A 128 -32.65 9.73 -17.03
C VAL A 128 -33.69 8.70 -17.47
N ASN A 129 -34.41 8.08 -16.54
CA ASN A 129 -35.48 7.12 -16.85
C ASN A 129 -36.65 7.81 -17.57
N PHE A 130 -37.02 9.03 -17.14
CA PHE A 130 -38.05 9.82 -17.84
C PHE A 130 -37.64 10.14 -19.29
N ILE A 131 -36.39 10.58 -19.51
CA ILE A 131 -35.89 10.91 -20.85
C ILE A 131 -35.77 9.64 -21.69
N HIS A 132 -35.21 8.55 -21.15
CA HIS A 132 -35.07 7.29 -21.87
C HIS A 132 -36.43 6.75 -22.33
N GLY A 133 -37.41 6.68 -21.42
CA GLY A 133 -38.75 6.20 -21.75
C GLY A 133 -39.42 7.05 -22.82
N ASN A 134 -39.32 8.37 -22.71
CA ASN A 134 -39.92 9.29 -23.70
C ASN A 134 -39.19 9.26 -25.05
N LEU A 135 -37.88 9.00 -25.10
CA LEU A 135 -37.13 8.89 -26.35
C LEU A 135 -37.61 7.71 -27.21
N ASP A 136 -38.05 6.62 -26.60
CA ASP A 136 -38.57 5.47 -27.35
C ASP A 136 -39.89 5.82 -28.04
N TYR A 137 -40.83 6.46 -27.33
CA TYR A 137 -42.07 6.96 -27.92
C TYR A 137 -41.81 8.03 -28.99
N ALA A 138 -40.94 9.01 -28.69
CA ALA A 138 -40.58 10.05 -29.66
C ALA A 138 -39.96 9.45 -30.92
N SER A 139 -39.07 8.45 -30.78
CA SER A 139 -38.47 7.75 -31.91
C SER A 139 -39.51 7.02 -32.74
N GLN A 140 -40.50 6.40 -32.09
CA GLN A 140 -41.58 5.69 -32.77
C GLN A 140 -42.50 6.67 -33.53
N TYR A 141 -42.99 7.72 -32.86
CA TYR A 141 -43.85 8.73 -33.48
C TYR A 141 -43.18 9.39 -34.68
N SER A 142 -41.89 9.72 -34.55
CA SER A 142 -41.14 10.30 -35.64
C SER A 142 -40.95 9.33 -36.81
N GLN A 143 -40.68 8.04 -36.55
CA GLN A 143 -40.61 7.05 -37.62
C GLN A 143 -41.94 6.88 -38.35
N ASP A 144 -43.06 6.91 -37.64
CA ASP A 144 -44.39 6.77 -38.27
C ASP A 144 -44.75 8.01 -39.10
N LEU A 145 -44.39 9.21 -38.64
CA LEU A 145 -44.51 10.45 -39.42
C LEU A 145 -43.62 10.43 -40.66
N LEU A 146 -42.37 10.01 -40.54
CA LEU A 146 -41.43 9.89 -41.67
C LEU A 146 -41.94 8.89 -42.72
N LYS A 147 -42.44 7.73 -42.28
CA LYS A 147 -43.09 6.75 -43.16
C LYS A 147 -44.32 7.31 -43.87
N LEU A 148 -45.14 8.11 -43.19
CA LEU A 148 -46.29 8.76 -43.82
C LEU A 148 -45.86 9.75 -44.91
N VAL A 149 -44.81 10.53 -44.66
CA VAL A 149 -44.24 11.45 -45.66
C VAL A 149 -43.66 10.68 -46.85
N GLU A 150 -42.96 9.58 -46.61
CA GLU A 150 -42.45 8.69 -47.68
C GLU A 150 -43.60 8.08 -48.51
N LEU A 151 -44.67 7.62 -47.86
CA LEU A 151 -45.85 7.07 -48.53
C LEU A 151 -46.56 8.14 -49.38
N TYR A 152 -46.65 9.37 -48.89
CA TYR A 152 -47.19 10.49 -49.63
C TYR A 152 -46.33 10.82 -50.87
N ARG A 153 -44.99 10.86 -50.72
CA ARG A 153 -44.07 11.03 -51.85
C ARG A 153 -44.21 9.92 -52.89
N ALA A 154 -44.39 8.68 -52.46
CA ALA A 154 -44.54 7.53 -53.36
C ALA A 154 -45.88 7.54 -54.12
N THR A 155 -46.95 8.00 -53.47
CA THR A 155 -48.31 7.97 -54.04
C THR A 155 -48.64 9.24 -54.84
N TYR A 156 -47.97 10.36 -54.55
CA TYR A 156 -48.16 11.65 -55.21
C TYR A 156 -46.84 12.18 -55.81
N PRO A 157 -46.32 11.56 -56.89
CA PRO A 157 -44.99 11.85 -57.45
C PRO A 157 -44.86 13.20 -58.18
N LYS A 158 -45.96 13.94 -58.36
CA LYS A 158 -45.97 15.32 -58.88
C LYS A 158 -46.67 16.25 -57.88
N PRO A 159 -45.98 16.66 -56.80
CA PRO A 159 -46.47 17.67 -55.88
C PRO A 159 -46.81 18.99 -56.60
N ASN A 160 -47.66 19.82 -56.00
CA ASN A 160 -47.88 21.17 -56.52
C ASN A 160 -46.69 22.08 -56.12
N SER A 161 -46.55 23.22 -56.79
CA SER A 161 -45.40 24.13 -56.56
C SER A 161 -45.27 24.55 -55.09
N ALA A 162 -46.38 24.75 -54.38
CA ALA A 162 -46.36 25.11 -52.95
C ALA A 162 -45.71 24.04 -52.06
N ILE A 163 -45.89 22.75 -52.38
CA ILE A 163 -45.25 21.65 -51.65
C ILE A 163 -43.77 21.52 -52.06
N GLU A 164 -43.44 21.69 -53.33
CA GLU A 164 -42.05 21.67 -53.83
C GLU A 164 -41.21 22.79 -53.19
N ASP A 165 -41.73 24.03 -53.21
CA ASP A 165 -41.08 25.20 -52.61
C ASP A 165 -40.85 24.99 -51.11
N PHE A 166 -41.82 24.40 -50.40
CA PHE A 166 -41.69 24.13 -48.96
C PHE A 166 -40.69 23.00 -48.67
N MET A 167 -40.69 21.93 -49.46
CA MET A 167 -39.73 20.82 -49.34
C MET A 167 -38.29 21.28 -49.55
N GLU A 168 -38.05 22.18 -50.50
CA GLU A 168 -36.75 22.78 -50.74
C GLU A 168 -36.37 23.75 -49.60
N ALA A 169 -37.31 24.58 -49.14
CA ALA A 169 -37.08 25.53 -48.05
C ALA A 169 -36.67 24.87 -46.72
N ILE A 170 -37.20 23.68 -46.40
CA ILE A 170 -36.86 22.94 -45.18
C ILE A 170 -35.71 21.93 -45.38
N ASP A 171 -35.22 21.77 -46.61
CA ASP A 171 -34.31 20.69 -47.02
C ASP A 171 -34.76 19.34 -46.46
N LEU A 172 -35.90 18.86 -46.95
CA LEU A 172 -36.57 17.70 -46.37
C LEU A 172 -35.65 16.46 -46.32
N ASP A 173 -34.84 16.21 -47.36
CA ASP A 173 -33.96 15.05 -47.39
C ASP A 173 -32.85 15.13 -46.33
N PHE A 174 -32.30 16.32 -46.06
CA PHE A 174 -31.39 16.55 -44.94
C PHE A 174 -32.09 16.36 -43.59
N LEU A 175 -33.29 16.92 -43.43
CA LEU A 175 -34.06 16.87 -42.18
C LEU A 175 -34.35 15.42 -41.77
N ILE A 176 -34.81 14.58 -42.70
CA ILE A 176 -35.09 13.15 -42.45
C ILE A 176 -33.84 12.43 -41.91
N GLN A 177 -32.69 12.68 -42.55
CA GLN A 177 -31.43 12.05 -42.16
C GLN A 177 -30.92 12.57 -40.81
N ASP A 178 -30.93 13.88 -40.60
CA ASP A 178 -30.40 14.50 -39.39
C ASP A 178 -31.27 14.21 -38.17
N PHE A 179 -32.60 14.25 -38.32
CA PHE A 179 -33.52 13.91 -37.25
C PHE A 179 -33.29 12.48 -36.71
N THR A 180 -33.09 11.53 -37.61
CA THR A 180 -32.77 10.13 -37.23
C THR A 180 -31.44 10.04 -36.48
N LYS A 181 -30.42 10.80 -36.89
CA LYS A 181 -29.12 10.87 -36.20
C LYS A 181 -29.25 11.52 -34.82
N LEU A 182 -30.05 12.58 -34.69
CA LEU A 182 -30.30 13.28 -33.41
C LEU A 182 -30.95 12.35 -32.38
N MET A 183 -32.00 11.62 -32.76
CA MET A 183 -32.67 10.66 -31.88
C MET A 183 -31.71 9.56 -31.42
N ARG A 184 -30.88 9.03 -32.33
CA ARG A 184 -29.85 8.04 -31.99
C ARG A 184 -28.79 8.60 -31.04
N SER A 185 -28.33 9.83 -31.27
CA SER A 185 -27.35 10.51 -30.42
C SER A 185 -27.87 10.71 -28.99
N MET A 186 -29.11 11.18 -28.84
CA MET A 186 -29.74 11.34 -27.53
C MET A 186 -29.88 10.00 -26.79
N ARG A 187 -30.30 8.93 -27.48
CA ARG A 187 -30.38 7.59 -26.87
C ARG A 187 -29.02 7.11 -26.37
N ILE A 188 -27.96 7.26 -27.18
CA ILE A 188 -26.58 6.90 -26.77
C ILE A 188 -26.14 7.72 -25.55
N GLY A 189 -26.46 9.02 -25.51
CA GLY A 189 -26.12 9.90 -24.39
C GLY A 189 -26.79 9.48 -23.08
N VAL A 190 -28.10 9.22 -23.14
CA VAL A 190 -28.90 8.80 -21.98
C VAL A 190 -28.46 7.43 -21.46
N GLU A 191 -28.23 6.47 -22.35
CA GLU A 191 -27.72 5.14 -21.98
C GLU A 191 -26.34 5.26 -21.32
N ARG A 192 -25.46 6.12 -21.83
CA ARG A 192 -24.16 6.37 -21.22
C ARG A 192 -24.29 6.94 -19.80
N ILE A 193 -25.21 7.87 -19.55
CA ILE A 193 -25.44 8.41 -18.21
C ILE A 193 -25.94 7.30 -17.28
N ARG A 194 -26.88 6.47 -17.74
CA ARG A 194 -27.39 5.33 -16.99
C ARG A 194 -26.26 4.36 -16.61
N GLN A 195 -25.36 4.04 -17.53
CA GLN A 195 -24.20 3.19 -17.28
C GLN A 195 -23.23 3.82 -16.24
N ILE A 196 -23.00 5.14 -16.30
CA ILE A 196 -22.20 5.86 -15.31
C ILE A 196 -22.82 5.76 -13.93
N VAL A 197 -24.12 6.03 -13.82
CA VAL A 197 -24.85 5.98 -12.55
C VAL A 197 -24.89 4.57 -11.98
N LEU A 198 -25.12 3.55 -12.82
CA LEU A 198 -25.09 2.14 -12.41
C LEU A 198 -23.71 1.72 -11.92
N SER A 199 -22.65 2.09 -12.64
CA SER A 199 -21.27 1.79 -12.24
C SER A 199 -20.88 2.49 -10.95
N LEU A 200 -21.27 3.77 -10.81
CA LEU A 200 -21.09 4.53 -9.59
C LEU A 200 -21.81 3.84 -8.44
N ARG A 201 -23.09 3.46 -8.60
CA ARG A 201 -23.87 2.74 -7.58
C ARG A 201 -23.24 1.38 -7.22
N ASN A 202 -22.78 0.62 -8.21
CA ASN A 202 -22.17 -0.70 -7.99
C ASN A 202 -20.82 -0.59 -7.26
N PHE A 203 -20.02 0.42 -7.59
CA PHE A 203 -18.78 0.73 -6.88
C PHE A 203 -19.04 1.26 -5.47
N SER A 204 -20.05 2.11 -5.34
CA SER A 204 -20.49 2.80 -4.14
C SER A 204 -21.26 1.94 -3.17
N ARG A 205 -21.65 0.70 -3.55
CA ARG A 205 -22.43 -0.20 -2.68
C ARG A 205 -21.77 -0.19 -1.31
N ILE A 206 -22.43 0.57 -0.43
CA ILE A 206 -21.99 0.98 0.89
C ILE A 206 -21.64 -0.29 1.63
N ASP A 207 -20.47 -0.30 2.27
CA ASP A 207 -19.96 -1.23 3.31
C ASP A 207 -20.93 -2.26 3.90
N GLU A 208 -21.61 -3.05 3.09
CA GLU A 208 -22.19 -4.29 3.53
C GLU A 208 -20.98 -5.20 3.62
N ALA A 209 -20.47 -5.34 4.85
CA ALA A 209 -19.45 -6.32 5.23
C ALA A 209 -19.98 -7.78 5.07
N GLU A 210 -20.91 -7.97 4.14
CA GLU A 210 -21.60 -9.19 3.82
C GLU A 210 -21.03 -9.75 2.54
N VAL A 211 -20.85 -11.06 2.58
CA VAL A 211 -20.45 -11.84 1.43
C VAL A 211 -21.66 -11.92 0.49
N LYS A 212 -21.47 -11.59 -0.79
CA LYS A 212 -22.52 -11.62 -1.80
C LYS A 212 -22.08 -12.39 -3.04
N THR A 213 -23.06 -13.00 -3.69
CA THR A 213 -22.88 -13.62 -5.01
C THR A 213 -23.00 -12.53 -6.07
N VAL A 214 -21.90 -12.21 -6.75
CA VAL A 214 -21.83 -11.12 -7.73
C VAL A 214 -21.11 -11.54 -9.00
N ASP A 215 -21.38 -10.81 -10.09
CA ASP A 215 -20.56 -10.86 -11.29
C ASP A 215 -19.32 -9.99 -11.09
N ILE A 216 -18.13 -10.58 -11.25
CA ILE A 216 -16.86 -9.86 -11.12
C ILE A 216 -16.62 -8.95 -12.31
N HIS A 217 -17.10 -9.30 -13.50
CA HIS A 217 -16.95 -8.47 -14.69
C HIS A 217 -17.68 -7.13 -14.50
N GLU A 218 -18.84 -7.12 -13.86
CA GLU A 218 -19.53 -5.87 -13.48
C GLU A 218 -18.67 -4.97 -12.58
N GLY A 219 -17.95 -5.55 -11.62
CA GLY A 219 -17.06 -4.81 -10.72
C GLY A 219 -15.85 -4.20 -11.44
N ILE A 220 -15.22 -4.97 -12.33
CA ILE A 220 -14.12 -4.51 -13.19
C ILE A 220 -14.59 -3.40 -14.13
N ASP A 221 -15.71 -3.61 -14.82
CA ASP A 221 -16.26 -2.65 -15.77
C ASP A 221 -16.71 -1.35 -15.08
N SER A 222 -17.28 -1.45 -13.88
CA SER A 222 -17.60 -0.28 -13.07
C SER A 222 -16.35 0.52 -12.72
N THR A 223 -15.27 -0.16 -12.36
CA THR A 223 -13.97 0.45 -12.05
C THR A 223 -13.36 1.14 -13.28
N LEU A 224 -13.38 0.48 -14.43
CA LEU A 224 -12.92 1.04 -15.71
C LEU A 224 -13.71 2.28 -16.10
N LEU A 225 -15.02 2.31 -15.85
CA LEU A 225 -15.85 3.47 -16.15
C LEU A 225 -15.51 4.67 -15.26
N ILE A 226 -15.25 4.44 -13.97
CA ILE A 226 -14.80 5.50 -13.05
C ILE A 226 -13.43 6.05 -13.46
N LEU A 227 -12.52 5.17 -13.92
CA LEU A 227 -11.21 5.56 -14.42
C LEU A 227 -11.21 6.07 -15.87
N GLN A 228 -12.38 6.16 -16.52
CA GLN A 228 -12.49 6.56 -17.93
C GLN A 228 -11.90 7.95 -18.22
N SER A 229 -11.98 8.89 -17.27
CA SER A 229 -11.39 10.23 -17.43
C SER A 229 -9.86 10.20 -17.48
N ARG A 230 -9.22 9.26 -16.79
CA ARG A 230 -7.77 9.06 -16.83
C ARG A 230 -7.34 8.31 -18.09
N LEU A 231 -8.14 7.33 -18.54
CA LEU A 231 -7.89 6.57 -19.77
C LEU A 231 -7.98 7.44 -21.04
N LYS A 232 -8.80 8.49 -21.01
CA LYS A 232 -8.96 9.46 -22.10
C LYS A 232 -8.09 10.70 -21.85
N ALA A 233 -6.76 10.56 -21.89
CA ALA A 233 -5.86 11.69 -21.76
C ALA A 233 -6.19 12.82 -22.77
N ASN A 234 -5.94 14.08 -22.39
CA ASN A 234 -6.26 15.31 -23.12
C ASN A 234 -5.57 15.49 -24.50
N SER A 235 -4.88 14.47 -25.01
CA SER A 235 -4.14 14.51 -26.28
C SER A 235 -4.22 13.17 -27.00
N LYS A 236 -4.46 13.19 -28.32
CA LYS A 236 -4.63 11.99 -29.17
C LYS A 236 -3.47 10.98 -29.08
N ALA A 237 -2.29 11.38 -28.63
CA ALA A 237 -1.09 10.56 -28.53
C ALA A 237 -1.00 9.66 -27.26
N ASN A 238 -1.76 9.96 -26.19
CA ASN A 238 -1.66 9.26 -24.89
C ASN A 238 -2.95 8.54 -24.48
N LYS A 239 -3.80 8.15 -25.44
CA LYS A 239 -5.00 7.38 -25.10
C LYS A 239 -4.60 5.96 -24.71
N VAL A 240 -4.89 5.58 -23.47
CA VAL A 240 -4.67 4.21 -22.98
C VAL A 240 -5.75 3.31 -23.57
N GLU A 241 -5.34 2.25 -24.25
CA GLU A 241 -6.23 1.21 -24.76
C GLU A 241 -6.49 0.16 -23.67
N VAL A 242 -7.75 -0.25 -23.50
CA VAL A 242 -8.11 -1.31 -22.55
C VAL A 242 -8.58 -2.53 -23.33
N ILE A 243 -7.85 -3.64 -23.20
CA ILE A 243 -8.18 -4.91 -23.83
C ILE A 243 -8.77 -5.83 -22.78
N LYS A 244 -9.99 -6.34 -23.03
CA LYS A 244 -10.74 -7.20 -22.12
C LYS A 244 -10.84 -8.61 -22.70
N GLU A 245 -10.31 -9.58 -21.98
CA GLU A 245 -10.38 -11.00 -22.32
C GLU A 245 -11.09 -11.74 -21.18
N TYR A 246 -12.40 -11.55 -21.10
CA TYR A 246 -13.21 -12.15 -20.05
C TYR A 246 -13.51 -13.61 -20.40
N GLY A 247 -13.06 -14.52 -19.54
CA GLY A 247 -13.51 -15.91 -19.59
C GLY A 247 -14.93 -16.04 -19.05
N ASP A 248 -15.59 -17.16 -19.37
CA ASP A 248 -16.90 -17.47 -18.81
C ASP A 248 -16.75 -17.80 -17.31
N LEU A 249 -17.27 -16.93 -16.45
CA LEU A 249 -17.17 -17.05 -15.00
C LEU A 249 -18.57 -17.18 -14.38
N PRO A 250 -18.77 -18.09 -13.42
CA PRO A 250 -19.99 -18.10 -12.64
C PRO A 250 -20.07 -16.86 -11.74
N LEU A 251 -21.25 -16.58 -11.20
CA LEU A 251 -21.38 -15.58 -10.12
C LEU A 251 -20.60 -16.05 -8.89
N ILE A 252 -19.73 -15.20 -8.37
CA ILE A 252 -18.75 -15.52 -7.32
C ILE A 252 -19.19 -14.92 -5.99
N GLU A 253 -19.06 -15.73 -4.94
CA GLU A 253 -19.35 -15.35 -3.57
C GLU A 253 -18.14 -14.61 -2.95
N CYS A 254 -18.23 -13.29 -2.77
CA CYS A 254 -17.11 -12.44 -2.34
C CYS A 254 -17.57 -11.17 -1.60
N TYR A 255 -16.62 -10.34 -1.15
CA TYR A 255 -16.89 -8.99 -0.65
C TYR A 255 -16.75 -7.97 -1.80
N PRO A 256 -17.85 -7.52 -2.43
CA PRO A 256 -17.78 -6.83 -3.72
C PRO A 256 -17.06 -5.47 -3.63
N SER A 257 -17.36 -4.67 -2.59
CA SER A 257 -16.75 -3.34 -2.41
C SER A 257 -15.24 -3.43 -2.16
N GLN A 258 -14.79 -4.46 -1.43
CA GLN A 258 -13.37 -4.72 -1.20
C GLN A 258 -12.67 -5.19 -2.48
N LEU A 259 -13.28 -6.07 -3.28
CA LEU A 259 -12.71 -6.45 -4.58
C LEU A 259 -12.67 -5.29 -5.57
N ASN A 260 -13.70 -4.44 -5.60
CA ASN A 260 -13.69 -3.22 -6.41
C ASN A 260 -12.55 -2.28 -5.99
N GLN A 261 -12.22 -2.22 -4.69
CA GLN A 261 -11.03 -1.50 -4.21
C GLN A 261 -9.72 -2.13 -4.71
N VAL A 262 -9.63 -3.46 -4.77
CA VAL A 262 -8.49 -4.16 -5.38
C VAL A 262 -8.35 -3.77 -6.85
N PHE A 263 -9.43 -3.86 -7.63
CA PHE A 263 -9.42 -3.50 -9.05
C PHE A 263 -9.04 -2.04 -9.26
N MET A 264 -9.61 -1.12 -8.46
CA MET A 264 -9.31 0.30 -8.52
C MET A 264 -7.81 0.55 -8.31
N ASN A 265 -7.21 -0.05 -7.29
CA ASN A 265 -5.78 0.12 -7.00
C ASN A 265 -4.90 -0.44 -8.12
N LEU A 266 -5.20 -1.64 -8.62
CA LEU A 266 -4.38 -2.29 -9.64
C LEU A 266 -4.49 -1.59 -10.99
N ILE A 267 -5.69 -1.25 -11.44
CA ILE A 267 -5.92 -0.55 -12.72
C ILE A 267 -5.36 0.88 -12.65
N ALA A 268 -5.52 1.59 -11.52
CA ALA A 268 -4.93 2.92 -11.37
C ALA A 268 -3.39 2.88 -11.41
N ASN A 269 -2.77 1.88 -10.78
CA ASN A 269 -1.33 1.70 -10.84
C ASN A 269 -0.84 1.37 -12.26
N ALA A 270 -1.58 0.56 -13.01
CA ALA A 270 -1.31 0.28 -14.42
C ALA A 270 -1.36 1.56 -15.27
N ILE A 271 -2.39 2.39 -15.10
CA ILE A 271 -2.51 3.68 -15.80
C ILE A 271 -1.35 4.62 -15.44
N ASP A 272 -1.02 4.74 -14.15
CA ASP A 272 0.07 5.62 -13.69
C ASP A 272 1.42 5.19 -14.30
N ALA A 273 1.68 3.87 -14.41
CA ALA A 273 2.90 3.34 -15.04
C ALA A 273 2.98 3.65 -16.54
N LEU A 274 1.83 3.69 -17.23
CA LEU A 274 1.74 4.07 -18.64
C LEU A 274 1.93 5.58 -18.85
N GLU A 275 1.35 6.41 -18.00
CA GLU A 275 1.54 7.87 -18.03
C GLU A 275 2.99 8.28 -17.79
N GLU A 276 3.70 7.52 -16.96
CA GLU A 276 5.13 7.73 -16.69
C GLU A 276 5.99 7.30 -17.88
N SER A 277 5.69 6.16 -18.51
CA SER A 277 6.36 5.68 -19.74
C SER A 277 6.26 6.71 -20.88
N GLY A 278 5.09 7.30 -21.10
CA GLY A 278 4.87 8.33 -22.13
C GLY A 278 5.69 9.61 -21.95
N LYS A 279 6.22 9.89 -20.75
CA LYS A 279 7.12 11.04 -20.51
C LYS A 279 8.55 10.75 -20.96
N PHE A 280 9.00 9.50 -20.89
CA PHE A 280 10.35 9.08 -21.28
C PHE A 280 10.52 8.99 -22.81
N SER A 281 9.46 8.66 -23.56
CA SER A 281 9.51 8.57 -25.03
C SER A 281 9.75 9.91 -25.75
N ASN A 282 9.63 11.05 -25.07
CA ASN A 282 9.86 12.38 -25.65
C ASN A 282 11.33 12.84 -25.60
N HIS A 283 12.27 12.05 -25.08
CA HIS A 283 13.70 12.40 -25.05
C HIS A 283 14.57 11.31 -25.69
N GLY A 284 14.98 11.55 -26.94
CA GLY A 284 16.28 11.12 -27.48
C GLY A 284 16.50 9.61 -27.67
N SER A 285 16.10 9.12 -28.84
CA SER A 285 16.44 7.81 -29.40
C SER A 285 17.97 7.61 -29.55
N LYS A 286 18.65 6.92 -28.60
CA LYS A 286 20.02 6.35 -28.80
C LYS A 286 20.39 5.07 -28.03
N HIS A 287 19.53 4.48 -27.20
CA HIS A 287 19.90 3.32 -26.35
C HIS A 287 19.27 1.95 -26.72
N HIS A 288 18.68 1.79 -27.91
CA HIS A 288 17.82 0.64 -28.21
C HIS A 288 18.52 -0.74 -28.27
N THR A 289 19.82 -0.83 -28.63
CA THR A 289 20.40 -2.14 -29.01
C THR A 289 20.74 -3.07 -27.83
N GLU A 290 21.13 -2.56 -26.66
CA GLU A 290 21.39 -3.39 -25.47
C GLU A 290 20.12 -3.76 -24.69
N LEU A 291 19.12 -2.87 -24.71
CA LEU A 291 17.85 -3.13 -24.05
C LEU A 291 17.08 -4.23 -24.79
N GLU A 292 17.04 -4.19 -26.13
CA GLU A 292 16.41 -5.21 -26.97
C GLU A 292 16.96 -6.62 -26.73
N GLN A 293 18.29 -6.74 -26.58
CA GLN A 293 18.95 -8.03 -26.30
C GLN A 293 18.62 -8.57 -24.90
N LYS A 294 18.55 -7.69 -23.88
CA LYS A 294 18.11 -8.07 -22.52
C LYS A 294 16.61 -8.38 -22.47
N LEU A 295 15.79 -7.65 -23.23
CA LEU A 295 14.35 -7.88 -23.38
C LEU A 295 14.09 -9.28 -23.95
N GLN A 296 14.76 -9.69 -25.04
CA GLN A 296 14.56 -11.01 -25.63
C GLN A 296 14.84 -12.16 -24.65
N HIS A 297 15.83 -12.02 -23.79
CA HIS A 297 16.19 -13.02 -22.79
C HIS A 297 15.18 -13.10 -21.62
N ILE A 298 14.52 -11.99 -21.28
CA ILE A 298 13.46 -11.92 -20.24
C ILE A 298 12.11 -12.39 -20.78
N LEU A 299 11.81 -12.07 -22.04
CA LEU A 299 10.62 -12.51 -22.76
C LEU A 299 10.57 -14.04 -22.92
N GLN A 300 11.71 -14.70 -23.10
CA GLN A 300 11.77 -16.18 -23.13
C GLN A 300 11.44 -16.82 -21.78
N ARG A 301 11.68 -16.14 -20.65
CA ARG A 301 11.41 -16.66 -19.29
C ARG A 301 9.97 -16.41 -18.83
N ASN A 302 9.32 -15.36 -19.32
CA ASN A 302 7.95 -15.00 -18.94
C ASN A 302 7.00 -15.18 -20.14
N HIS A 303 6.51 -16.42 -20.33
CA HIS A 303 5.66 -16.79 -21.48
C HIS A 303 4.35 -16.00 -21.60
N SER A 304 3.75 -15.55 -20.48
CA SER A 304 2.53 -14.72 -20.47
C SER A 304 2.80 -13.33 -21.08
N LEU A 305 3.88 -12.73 -20.61
CA LEU A 305 4.36 -11.41 -20.97
C LEU A 305 4.80 -11.34 -22.45
N ASN A 306 5.53 -12.35 -22.92
CA ASN A 306 5.98 -12.44 -24.32
C ASN A 306 4.83 -12.44 -25.35
N ARG A 307 3.69 -13.02 -24.99
CA ARG A 307 2.51 -13.05 -25.85
C ARG A 307 1.88 -11.66 -26.02
N LEU A 308 1.98 -10.80 -25.01
CA LEU A 308 1.39 -9.45 -24.99
C LEU A 308 2.21 -8.43 -25.81
N TRP A 309 3.51 -8.69 -26.04
CA TRP A 309 4.44 -7.75 -26.69
C TRP A 309 4.63 -7.89 -28.19
N GLN A 310 3.90 -8.79 -28.86
CA GLN A 310 3.94 -8.82 -30.32
C GLN A 310 3.21 -7.57 -30.89
N ASN A 311 3.99 -6.56 -31.31
CA ASN A 311 3.59 -5.39 -32.13
C ASN A 311 2.69 -4.29 -31.50
N GLN A 312 2.83 -3.94 -30.23
CA GLN A 312 2.00 -2.89 -29.60
C GLN A 312 2.81 -1.64 -29.21
N GLU A 313 2.80 -0.62 -30.07
CA GLU A 313 3.41 0.72 -29.83
C GLU A 313 2.55 1.63 -28.92
N LYS A 314 1.30 1.23 -28.60
CA LYS A 314 0.36 2.05 -27.83
C LYS A 314 0.32 1.67 -26.35
N PRO A 315 0.13 2.64 -25.43
CA PRO A 315 -0.10 2.35 -24.02
C PRO A 315 -1.37 1.51 -23.84
N CYS A 316 -1.26 0.36 -23.19
CA CYS A 316 -2.38 -0.57 -23.04
C CYS A 316 -2.43 -1.22 -21.65
N VAL A 317 -3.66 -1.44 -21.19
CA VAL A 317 -3.98 -2.27 -20.01
C VAL A 317 -4.78 -3.48 -20.48
N TRP A 318 -4.29 -4.68 -20.18
CA TRP A 318 -4.96 -5.94 -20.45
C TRP A 318 -5.62 -6.47 -19.19
N ILE A 319 -6.88 -6.87 -19.29
CA ILE A 319 -7.60 -7.52 -18.20
C ILE A 319 -8.13 -8.84 -18.70
N SER A 320 -7.68 -9.94 -18.09
CA SER A 320 -8.18 -11.27 -18.41
C SER A 320 -8.72 -11.96 -17.17
N THR A 321 -9.76 -12.77 -17.37
CA THR A 321 -10.32 -13.59 -16.31
C THR A 321 -10.41 -15.05 -16.74
N GLU A 322 -10.12 -15.97 -15.82
CA GLU A 322 -10.02 -17.39 -16.11
C GLU A 322 -10.51 -18.19 -14.90
N GLN A 323 -11.41 -19.14 -15.11
CA GLN A 323 -11.75 -20.12 -14.08
C GLN A 323 -10.66 -21.19 -14.02
N LYS A 324 -10.07 -21.39 -12.83
CA LYS A 324 -9.01 -22.38 -12.59
C LYS A 324 -9.57 -23.55 -11.78
N GLY A 325 -9.96 -24.62 -12.47
CA GLY A 325 -10.62 -25.77 -11.84
C GLY A 325 -12.04 -25.41 -11.37
N SER A 326 -12.57 -26.11 -10.37
CA SER A 326 -13.92 -25.84 -9.87
C SER A 326 -13.96 -24.61 -8.94
N ASP A 327 -12.95 -24.44 -8.08
CA ASP A 327 -13.04 -23.60 -6.88
C ASP A 327 -12.35 -22.23 -7.00
N TRP A 328 -11.61 -21.95 -8.08
CA TRP A 328 -10.75 -20.76 -8.13
C TRP A 328 -11.01 -19.91 -9.35
N VAL A 329 -10.96 -18.60 -9.14
CA VAL A 329 -11.06 -17.60 -10.20
C VAL A 329 -9.78 -16.81 -10.21
N LYS A 330 -9.20 -16.67 -11.40
CA LYS A 330 -7.99 -15.92 -11.64
C LYS A 330 -8.32 -14.68 -12.46
N ILE A 331 -7.85 -13.54 -12.00
CA ILE A 331 -8.00 -12.24 -12.64
C ILE A 331 -6.59 -11.72 -12.87
N ARG A 332 -6.22 -11.45 -14.13
CA ARG A 332 -4.94 -10.86 -14.48
C ARG A 332 -5.17 -9.43 -14.96
N ILE A 333 -4.38 -8.50 -14.44
CA ILE A 333 -4.35 -7.10 -14.88
C ILE A 333 -2.90 -6.81 -15.26
N ALA A 334 -2.66 -6.57 -16.55
CA ALA A 334 -1.34 -6.31 -17.08
C ALA A 334 -1.25 -4.97 -17.79
N ASP A 335 -0.06 -4.38 -17.81
CA ASP A 335 0.29 -3.15 -18.52
C ASP A 335 1.62 -3.30 -19.26
N ASN A 336 1.83 -2.46 -20.27
CA ASN A 336 3.10 -2.28 -20.97
C ASN A 336 3.80 -0.98 -20.55
N GLY A 337 3.69 -0.61 -19.26
CA GLY A 337 4.33 0.56 -18.68
C GLY A 337 5.81 0.35 -18.39
N ILE A 338 6.38 1.21 -17.54
CA ILE A 338 7.82 1.20 -17.19
C ILE A 338 8.29 -0.09 -16.51
N GLY A 339 7.38 -0.89 -15.95
CA GLY A 339 7.70 -2.09 -15.18
C GLY A 339 8.38 -1.80 -13.83
N ILE A 340 8.60 -2.87 -13.05
CA ILE A 340 9.10 -2.82 -11.68
C ILE A 340 10.41 -3.63 -11.60
N PRO A 341 11.51 -3.03 -11.11
CA PRO A 341 12.76 -3.74 -10.86
C PRO A 341 12.62 -4.86 -9.82
N GLU A 342 13.39 -5.94 -9.98
CA GLU A 342 13.38 -7.09 -9.07
C GLU A 342 13.69 -6.69 -7.62
N SER A 343 14.58 -5.72 -7.43
CA SER A 343 14.96 -5.19 -6.11
C SER A 343 13.79 -4.58 -5.34
N LEU A 344 12.74 -4.11 -6.03
CA LEU A 344 11.57 -3.49 -5.41
C LEU A 344 10.42 -4.47 -5.20
N LYS A 345 10.43 -5.65 -5.86
CA LYS A 345 9.31 -6.61 -5.81
C LYS A 345 9.02 -7.11 -4.41
N GLN A 346 10.05 -7.33 -3.59
CA GLN A 346 9.90 -7.82 -2.22
C GLN A 346 9.16 -6.82 -1.32
N ARG A 347 9.22 -5.52 -1.66
CA ARG A 347 8.64 -4.44 -0.86
C ARG A 347 7.32 -3.91 -1.42
N LEU A 348 6.83 -4.44 -2.54
CA LEU A 348 5.62 -3.94 -3.21
C LEU A 348 4.38 -3.98 -2.33
N PHE A 349 4.31 -4.95 -1.42
CA PHE A 349 3.18 -5.15 -0.52
C PHE A 349 3.43 -4.57 0.87
N ASP A 350 4.60 -3.99 1.12
CA ASP A 350 4.91 -3.32 2.37
C ASP A 350 4.01 -2.08 2.52
N PRO A 351 3.40 -1.87 3.70
CA PRO A 351 2.65 -0.64 3.96
C PRO A 351 3.51 0.60 3.72
N PHE A 352 2.92 1.64 3.12
CA PHE A 352 3.55 2.94 2.84
C PHE A 352 4.68 2.94 1.80
N PHE A 353 5.01 1.79 1.20
CA PHE A 353 5.99 1.75 0.12
C PHE A 353 5.41 2.36 -1.16
N THR A 354 6.06 3.40 -1.69
CA THR A 354 5.71 3.99 -2.98
C THR A 354 6.93 4.54 -3.69
N THR A 355 6.98 4.39 -5.02
CA THR A 355 7.97 5.04 -5.89
C THR A 355 7.49 6.40 -6.40
N LYS A 356 6.23 6.78 -6.09
CA LYS A 356 5.64 8.05 -6.52
C LYS A 356 6.17 9.20 -5.67
N ALA A 357 6.23 10.40 -6.25
CA ALA A 357 6.65 11.61 -5.54
C ALA A 357 5.81 11.87 -4.26
N VAL A 358 6.43 12.53 -3.29
CA VAL A 358 5.80 12.90 -2.00
C VAL A 358 4.47 13.60 -2.25
N GLY A 359 3.40 13.10 -1.63
CA GLY A 359 2.04 13.62 -1.76
C GLY A 359 1.22 13.09 -2.95
N LYS A 360 1.81 12.32 -3.89
CA LYS A 360 1.08 11.69 -5.02
C LYS A 360 0.70 10.24 -4.81
N GLY A 361 1.42 9.53 -3.93
CA GLY A 361 1.13 8.13 -3.59
C GLY A 361 1.13 7.93 -2.08
N THR A 362 0.11 7.27 -1.54
CA THR A 362 0.06 6.90 -0.11
C THR A 362 0.85 5.64 0.19
N GLY A 363 1.24 4.87 -0.84
CA GLY A 363 1.93 3.59 -0.69
C GLY A 363 1.10 2.47 -0.06
N LEU A 364 -0.22 2.68 0.09
CA LEU A 364 -1.08 1.73 0.78
C LEU A 364 -1.93 0.87 -0.16
N GLY A 365 -2.12 1.30 -1.41
CA GLY A 365 -3.00 0.62 -2.36
C GLY A 365 -2.68 -0.86 -2.52
N LEU A 366 -1.42 -1.20 -2.79
CA LEU A 366 -0.99 -2.60 -2.95
C LEU A 366 -1.03 -3.40 -1.64
N SER A 367 -0.67 -2.80 -0.50
CA SER A 367 -0.74 -3.46 0.82
C SER A 367 -2.18 -3.79 1.23
N ILE A 368 -3.13 -2.90 0.90
CA ILE A 368 -4.56 -3.09 1.16
C ILE A 368 -5.10 -4.13 0.19
N SER A 369 -4.74 -4.05 -1.09
CA SER A 369 -5.12 -5.07 -2.07
C SER A 369 -4.63 -6.45 -1.66
N TYR A 370 -3.39 -6.56 -1.16
CA TYR A 370 -2.86 -7.82 -0.63
C TYR A 370 -3.71 -8.33 0.53
N GLN A 371 -3.96 -7.53 1.57
CA GLN A 371 -4.78 -7.92 2.73
C GLN A 371 -6.21 -8.32 2.34
N ILE A 372 -6.85 -7.60 1.42
CA ILE A 372 -8.18 -7.95 0.93
C ILE A 372 -8.16 -9.31 0.26
N VAL A 373 -7.16 -9.57 -0.59
CA VAL A 373 -7.08 -10.84 -1.32
C VAL A 373 -6.69 -11.99 -0.39
N THR A 374 -5.65 -11.85 0.43
CA THR A 374 -5.12 -12.91 1.30
C THR A 374 -5.92 -13.10 2.57
N ASP A 375 -6.28 -12.03 3.27
CA ASP A 375 -6.83 -12.13 4.61
C ASP A 375 -8.35 -12.29 4.57
N ARG A 376 -9.03 -11.57 3.65
CA ARG A 376 -10.49 -11.62 3.50
C ARG A 376 -10.94 -12.73 2.55
N HIS A 377 -10.35 -12.80 1.36
CA HIS A 377 -10.77 -13.77 0.33
C HIS A 377 -9.98 -15.08 0.35
N LYS A 378 -8.99 -15.22 1.26
CA LYS A 378 -8.12 -16.41 1.37
C LYS A 378 -7.48 -16.81 0.04
N GLY A 379 -7.19 -15.79 -0.77
CA GLY A 379 -6.64 -15.87 -2.11
C GLY A 379 -5.14 -15.61 -2.15
N SER A 380 -4.65 -15.27 -3.35
CA SER A 380 -3.26 -14.86 -3.54
C SER A 380 -3.17 -13.69 -4.53
N LEU A 381 -2.24 -12.78 -4.29
CA LEU A 381 -1.91 -11.67 -5.17
C LEU A 381 -0.44 -11.77 -5.55
N ALA A 382 -0.15 -12.05 -6.82
CA ALA A 382 1.20 -12.18 -7.36
C ALA A 382 1.50 -11.03 -8.33
N CYS A 383 2.78 -10.66 -8.45
CA CYS A 383 3.26 -9.65 -9.39
C CYS A 383 4.38 -10.23 -10.27
N GLN A 384 4.20 -10.13 -11.58
CA GLN A 384 5.20 -10.46 -12.58
C GLN A 384 5.54 -9.17 -13.32
N SER A 385 6.78 -8.71 -13.21
CA SER A 385 7.17 -7.43 -13.79
C SER A 385 8.63 -7.43 -14.18
N ALA A 386 8.98 -6.63 -15.17
CA ALA A 386 10.36 -6.38 -15.54
C ALA A 386 10.51 -4.96 -16.09
N PRO A 387 11.63 -4.26 -15.79
CA PRO A 387 11.86 -2.91 -16.29
C PRO A 387 11.78 -2.82 -17.82
N GLY A 388 11.05 -1.82 -18.32
CA GLY A 388 10.84 -1.55 -19.75
C GLY A 388 9.94 -2.54 -20.47
N LEU A 389 9.48 -3.58 -19.77
CA LEU A 389 8.50 -4.53 -20.29
C LEU A 389 7.12 -4.11 -19.83
N GLY A 390 6.90 -4.03 -18.52
CA GLY A 390 5.60 -3.72 -17.94
C GLY A 390 5.33 -4.59 -16.73
N THR A 391 4.09 -4.60 -16.26
CA THR A 391 3.70 -5.32 -15.04
C THR A 391 2.43 -6.13 -15.26
N GLU A 392 2.38 -7.34 -14.71
CA GLU A 392 1.19 -8.19 -14.61
C GLU A 392 0.93 -8.50 -13.13
N PHE A 393 -0.22 -8.09 -12.62
CA PHE A 393 -0.74 -8.54 -11.33
C PHE A 393 -1.73 -9.67 -11.55
N VAL A 394 -1.59 -10.75 -10.77
CA VAL A 394 -2.45 -11.93 -10.81
C VAL A 394 -3.16 -12.06 -9.46
N VAL A 395 -4.46 -11.82 -9.46
CA VAL A 395 -5.35 -12.03 -8.31
C VAL A 395 -6.00 -13.40 -8.45
N THR A 396 -5.89 -14.24 -7.42
CA THR A 396 -6.67 -15.50 -7.34
C THR A 396 -7.55 -15.46 -6.12
N ILE A 397 -8.85 -15.67 -6.30
CA ILE A 397 -9.82 -15.77 -5.20
C ILE A 397 -10.61 -17.07 -5.33
N ARG A 398 -11.13 -17.54 -4.19
CA ARG A 398 -11.89 -18.77 -4.13
C ARG A 398 -13.37 -18.52 -4.40
N ASP A 399 -13.98 -19.35 -5.25
CA ASP A 399 -15.42 -19.48 -5.38
C ASP A 399 -15.93 -20.47 -4.31
N CYS A 400 -16.64 -19.95 -3.30
CA CYS A 400 -17.09 -20.72 -2.15
C CYS A 400 -18.30 -21.64 -2.44
N LYS A 401 -18.90 -21.58 -3.63
CA LYS A 401 -20.10 -22.36 -3.98
C LYS A 401 -19.93 -23.88 -3.96
N LEU A 402 -18.71 -24.42 -4.03
CA LEU A 402 -18.48 -25.87 -4.15
C LEU A 402 -18.44 -26.67 -2.84
N LYS A 403 -18.68 -26.03 -1.68
CA LYS A 403 -18.80 -26.76 -0.39
C LYS A 403 -20.22 -27.09 0.08
N CYS A 404 -21.28 -26.64 -0.60
CA CYS A 404 -22.66 -26.89 -0.17
C CYS A 404 -23.39 -27.99 -0.98
N VAL A 405 -22.79 -29.17 -1.19
CA VAL A 405 -23.55 -30.37 -1.64
C VAL A 405 -23.19 -31.65 -0.87
N LYS A 406 -22.21 -31.63 0.05
CA LYS A 406 -21.88 -32.81 0.89
C LYS A 406 -21.67 -32.39 2.34
N GLY A 407 -22.74 -32.25 3.12
CA GLY A 407 -22.58 -32.23 4.58
C GLY A 407 -23.59 -31.52 5.46
N GLN A 408 -24.71 -30.99 4.97
CA GLN A 408 -25.76 -30.48 5.85
C GLN A 408 -27.11 -31.09 5.51
N LYS A 409 -27.63 -31.92 6.43
CA LYS A 409 -29.06 -32.23 6.51
C LYS A 409 -29.81 -30.89 6.58
N LEU A 410 -30.43 -30.50 5.48
CA LEU A 410 -31.43 -29.45 5.46
C LEU A 410 -32.50 -29.80 6.52
N ARG A 411 -32.67 -28.93 7.52
CA ARG A 411 -33.83 -29.01 8.42
C ARG A 411 -35.06 -28.70 7.59
N SER A 412 -36.08 -29.56 7.68
CA SER A 412 -37.28 -29.60 6.84
C SER A 412 -38.20 -28.36 6.89
N ASN A 413 -37.77 -27.23 7.44
CA ASN A 413 -38.59 -26.02 7.56
C ASN A 413 -38.17 -24.84 6.66
N GLU A 414 -37.05 -24.92 5.91
CA GLU A 414 -36.66 -23.84 4.97
C GLU A 414 -37.09 -24.08 3.52
N LEU A 415 -37.55 -25.29 3.18
CA LEU A 415 -38.07 -25.61 1.84
C LEU A 415 -39.50 -25.11 1.58
N LEU A 416 -40.19 -24.57 2.59
CA LEU A 416 -41.54 -24.02 2.45
C LEU A 416 -41.58 -22.53 2.09
N ASN A 417 -40.51 -21.76 2.36
CA ASN A 417 -40.46 -20.33 2.02
C ASN A 417 -39.92 -20.02 0.62
N LEU A 418 -39.34 -21.00 -0.08
CA LEU A 418 -38.88 -20.86 -1.48
C LEU A 418 -39.98 -21.16 -2.51
N ARG A 419 -41.20 -21.53 -2.07
CA ARG A 419 -42.34 -21.83 -2.96
C ARG A 419 -43.44 -20.76 -2.97
N HIS A 420 -43.28 -19.65 -2.25
CA HIS A 420 -44.31 -18.60 -2.14
C HIS A 420 -43.94 -17.24 -2.77
N SER A 421 -42.78 -17.09 -3.43
CA SER A 421 -42.43 -15.82 -4.11
C SER A 421 -42.46 -15.89 -5.65
N TYR A 422 -43.03 -16.94 -6.24
CA TYR A 422 -43.09 -17.12 -7.71
C TYR A 422 -44.52 -17.14 -8.30
N TYR A 423 -45.55 -16.81 -7.51
CA TYR A 423 -46.89 -16.57 -8.00
C TYR A 423 -47.45 -15.31 -7.33
N ASP A 424 -47.16 -14.15 -7.91
CA ASP A 424 -48.08 -12.99 -7.89
C ASP A 424 -47.53 -11.90 -8.80
N PHE A 425 -47.77 -12.04 -10.11
CA PHE A 425 -47.89 -10.93 -11.06
C PHE A 425 -48.72 -11.43 -12.25
N SER A 426 -50.03 -11.50 -12.05
CA SER A 426 -51.01 -11.52 -13.12
C SER A 426 -52.38 -11.13 -12.56
N THR A 427 -52.61 -9.82 -12.47
CA THR A 427 -53.89 -9.12 -12.76
C THR A 427 -53.61 -7.63 -12.83
#